data_AF-A0A399RXP0-F1
#
_entry.id   AF-A0A399RXP0-F1
#
_cell.length_a   1.000
_cell.length_b   1.000
_cell.length_c   1.000
_cell.angle_alpha   90.00
_cell.angle_beta   90.00
_cell.angle_gamma   90.00
#
_symmetry.space_group_name_H-M   'P 1'
#
loop_
_entity.id
_entity.type
_entity.pdbx_description
1 polymer ?
#
loop_
_entity_poly.entity_id
_entity_poly.type
_entity_poly.pdbx_seq_one_letter_code
_entity_poly.pdbx_strand_id
1 'polypeptide(L)' 'MQLIGLTGGIAAGKTVVADRLAELGAVRIDADRLAREVVEPGTPAL' A
#
# COMPACT_ATOMS: atom_id res chain seq x y z
N MET A 1 15.64 -3.31 8.26
CA MET A 1 14.78 -2.93 7.12
C MET A 1 14.26 -1.53 7.41
N GLN A 2 14.37 -0.60 6.45
CA GLN A 2 13.84 0.76 6.61
C GLN A 2 12.37 0.77 6.17
N LEU A 3 11.50 1.41 6.96
CA LEU A 3 10.07 1.55 6.65
C LEU A 3 9.78 3.02 6.35
N ILE A 4 9.18 3.29 5.18
CA ILE A 4 8.91 4.63 4.69
C ILE A 4 7.41 4.74 4.44
N GLY A 5 6.76 5.72 5.08
CA GLY A 5 5.34 6.02 4.87
C GLY A 5 5.14 6.95 3.67
N LEU A 6 4.42 6.49 2.65
CA LEU A 6 4.01 7.32 1.51
C LEU A 6 2.58 7.82 1.73
N THR A 7 2.42 9.14 1.85
CA THR A 7 1.12 9.80 2.07
C THR A 7 0.91 10.97 1.12
N GLY A 8 -0.28 11.56 1.14
CA GLY A 8 -0.70 12.62 0.23
C GLY A 8 -2.23 12.62 0.02
N GLY A 9 -2.77 13.73 -0.47
CA GLY A 9 -4.21 13.89 -0.73
C GLY A 9 -4.75 13.00 -1.84
N ILE A 10 -6.07 13.08 -2.08
CA ILE A 10 -6.73 12.45 -3.23
C ILE A 10 -6.12 13.01 -4.52
N ALA A 11 -5.90 12.14 -5.52
CA ALA A 11 -5.29 12.48 -6.81
C ALA A 11 -3.87 13.07 -6.76
N ALA A 12 -3.17 13.03 -5.62
CA ALA A 12 -1.80 13.54 -5.48
C ALA A 12 -0.71 12.67 -6.16
N GLY A 13 -1.07 11.63 -6.90
CA GLY A 13 -0.11 10.77 -7.60
C GLY A 13 0.64 9.75 -6.71
N LYS A 14 0.14 9.44 -5.51
CA LYS A 14 0.76 8.45 -4.60
C LYS A 14 1.04 7.11 -5.29
N THR A 15 0.10 6.60 -6.08
CA THR A 15 0.27 5.34 -6.81
C THR A 15 1.48 5.42 -7.76
N VAL A 16 1.63 6.53 -8.49
CA VAL A 16 2.76 6.74 -9.40
C VAL A 16 4.09 6.75 -8.63
N VAL A 17 4.15 7.43 -7.48
CA VAL A 17 5.36 7.45 -6.66
C VAL A 17 5.67 6.06 -6.09
N ALA A 18 4.65 5.33 -5.61
CA ALA A 18 4.80 3.97 -5.10
C ALA A 18 5.34 3.02 -6.18
N ASP A 19 4.84 3.11 -7.41
CA ASP A 19 5.27 2.28 -8.53
C ASP A 19 6.72 2.59 -8.91
N ARG A 20 7.12 3.87 -8.96
CA ARG A 20 8.51 4.25 -9.19
C ARG A 20 9.46 3.73 -8.13
N LEU A 21 9.07 3.79 -6.85
CA LEU A 21 9.87 3.23 -5.77
C LEU A 21 10.01 1.71 -5.91
N ALA A 22 8.95 1.02 -6.30
CA ALA A 22 8.98 -0.41 -6.56
C ALA A 22 9.89 -0.79 -7.75
N GLU A 23 9.87 -0.01 -8.84
CA GLU A 23 10.79 -0.16 -9.98
C GLU A 23 12.27 -0.04 -9.57
N LEU A 24 12.56 0.75 -8.53
CA LEU A 24 13.90 0.92 -7.95
C LEU A 24 14.27 -0.14 -6.91
N GLY A 25 13.41 -1.14 -6.69
CA GLY A 25 13.65 -2.26 -5.79
C GLY A 25 13.04 -2.11 -4.39
N ALA A 26 12.22 -1.09 -4.13
CA ALA A 26 11.49 -1.00 -2.87
C ALA A 26 10.38 -2.05 -2.82
N VAL A 27 10.14 -2.61 -1.64
CA VAL A 27 8.98 -3.47 -1.40
C VAL A 27 7.78 -2.57 -1.08
N ARG A 28 6.75 -2.62 -1.93
CA ARG A 28 5.51 -1.88 -1.72
C ARG A 28 4.58 -2.63 -0.76
N ILE A 29 4.21 -1.96 0.34
CA ILE A 29 3.15 -2.41 1.26
C ILE A 29 1.94 -1.50 1.03
N ASP A 30 0.85 -2.05 0.51
CA ASP A 30 -0.36 -1.30 0.18
C ASP A 30 -1.41 -1.47 1.29
N ALA A 31 -1.58 -0.42 2.10
CA ALA A 31 -2.50 -0.44 3.24
C ALA A 31 -3.97 -0.56 2.82
N ASP A 32 -4.37 0.07 1.71
CA ASP A 32 -5.76 0.03 1.22
C ASP A 32 -6.12 -1.39 0.76
N ARG A 33 -5.20 -2.06 0.07
CA ARG A 33 -5.38 -3.46 -0.33
C ARG A 33 -5.46 -4.37 0.90
N LEU A 34 -4.51 -4.25 1.83
CA LEU A 34 -4.48 -5.08 3.03
C LEU A 34 -5.75 -4.89 3.88
N ALA A 35 -6.26 -3.66 4.01
CA ALA A 35 -7.50 -3.38 4.73
C ALA A 35 -8.73 -4.07 4.12
N ARG A 36 -8.73 -4.32 2.80
CA ARG A 36 -9.79 -5.09 2.13
C ARG A 36 -9.61 -6.60 2.30
N GLU A 37 -8.37 -7.07 2.20
CA GLU A 37 -8.04 -8.50 2.33
C GLU A 37 -8.40 -9.04 3.72
N VAL A 38 -8.15 -8.26 4.78
CA VAL A 38 -8.47 -8.68 6.16
C VAL A 38 -9.96 -8.75 6.47
N VAL A 39 -10.84 -8.33 5.56
CA VAL A 39 -12.31 -8.42 5.69
C VAL A 39 -12.95 -9.33 4.64
N GLU A 40 -12.15 -10.08 3.87
CA GLU A 40 -12.67 -11.03 2.90
C GLU A 40 -13.42 -12.18 3.59
N PRO A 41 -14.50 -12.71 2.98
CA PRO A 41 -15.22 -13.86 3.54
C PRO A 41 -14.30 -15.03 3.88
N GLY A 42 -14.41 -15.55 5.10
CA GLY A 42 -13.59 -16.67 5.57
C GLY A 42 -12.22 -16.27 6.12
N THR A 43 -11.86 -14.99 6.11
CA THR A 43 -10.73 -14.49 6.89
C THR A 43 -11.15 -14.29 8.36
N PRO A 44 -10.21 -14.29 9.32
CA PRO A 44 -10.49 -14.04 10.74
C PRO A 44 -10.93 -12.61 11.06
N ALA A 45 -11.37 -11.86 10.04
CA ALA A 45 -11.95 -10.53 10.16
C ALA A 45 -12.95 -10.46 11.33
N LEU A 46 -13.06 -9.28 11.95
CA LEU A 46 -14.04 -8.98 13.00
C LEU A 46 -15.40 -9.65 12.77
#